data_AF-A0A0D8XDE3-F1
#
_entry.id   AF-A0A0D8XDE3-F1
#
_cell.length_a   1.000
_cell.length_b   1.000
_cell.length_c   1.000
_cell.angle_alpha   90.00
_cell.angle_beta   90.00
_cell.angle_gamma   90.00
#
_symmetry.space_group_name_H-M   'P 1'
#
loop_
_entity.id
_entity.type
_entity.pdbx_description
1 polymer ?
#
loop_
_entity_poly.entity_id
_entity_poly.type
_entity_poly.pdbx_seq_one_letter_code
_entity_poly.pdbx_strand_id
1 'polypeptide(L)'
;QEINASKNLSSGRTDVSGKKKNLPNVLTKSLDSKLIREPVTSAEFESYLDSLACFAIEYYDNPTAYNVTPDVKPGFLYNKMPKNCPQNPEPFKTILDDLKNQIVSGLTHWQHPNFFAYYPIGRSYPDILADFITSALTVIGVSWDSCPALAELEHAMVNWVGRALGIPEAFLFQVSF
;
A
#
# COMPACT_ATOMS: atom_id res chain seq x y z
N GLN A 1 -18.55 -11.17 -27.75
CA GLN A 1 -19.44 -10.01 -27.97
C GLN A 1 -18.80 -8.83 -27.28
N GLU A 2 -17.93 -8.11 -28.00
CA GLU A 2 -17.27 -6.91 -27.49
C GLU A 2 -18.24 -5.74 -27.54
N ILE A 3 -18.42 -5.06 -26.41
CA ILE A 3 -19.31 -3.91 -26.27
C ILE A 3 -18.61 -2.67 -26.83
N ASN A 4 -19.08 -2.22 -27.99
CA ASN A 4 -18.78 -0.95 -28.63
C ASN A 4 -19.19 0.22 -27.71
N ALA A 5 -18.27 0.74 -26.88
CA ALA A 5 -18.51 1.91 -26.03
C ALA A 5 -17.78 3.19 -26.49
N SER A 6 -17.16 3.19 -27.67
CA SER A 6 -16.21 4.24 -28.07
C SER A 6 -16.79 5.39 -28.91
N LYS A 7 -18.11 5.51 -29.09
CA LYS A 7 -18.67 6.43 -30.11
C LYS A 7 -19.39 7.71 -29.63
N ASN A 8 -19.52 8.00 -28.33
CA ASN A 8 -20.32 9.17 -27.91
C ASN A 8 -19.69 10.03 -26.79
N LEU A 9 -18.49 10.57 -27.00
CA LEU A 9 -18.03 11.75 -26.25
C LEU A 9 -17.33 12.76 -27.17
N SER A 10 -18.13 13.53 -27.91
CA SER A 10 -17.67 14.73 -28.63
C SER A 10 -18.61 15.93 -28.46
N SER A 11 -19.24 16.07 -27.30
CA SER A 11 -19.97 17.29 -26.94
C SER A 11 -19.07 18.22 -26.12
N GLY A 12 -18.43 19.17 -26.81
CA GLY A 12 -17.57 20.18 -26.19
C GLY A 12 -18.40 21.27 -25.50
N ARG A 13 -18.19 21.46 -24.19
CA ARG A 13 -18.66 22.66 -23.47
C ARG A 13 -17.69 23.83 -23.69
N THR A 14 -18.18 24.91 -24.27
CA THR A 14 -17.48 26.19 -24.44
C THR A 14 -17.74 27.14 -23.27
N ASP A 15 -16.68 27.74 -22.72
CA ASP A 15 -16.71 28.92 -21.84
C ASP A 15 -16.95 30.19 -22.68
N VAL A 16 -17.60 31.18 -22.06
CA VAL A 16 -18.05 32.48 -22.60
C VAL A 16 -16.91 33.38 -23.16
N SER A 17 -15.64 32.99 -23.05
CA SER A 17 -14.48 33.76 -23.54
C SER A 17 -13.85 33.27 -24.86
N GLY A 18 -14.43 32.28 -25.54
CA GLY A 18 -14.02 31.90 -26.91
C GLY A 18 -12.60 31.31 -27.06
N LYS A 19 -11.85 31.14 -25.96
CA LYS A 19 -10.54 30.46 -25.98
C LYS A 19 -10.73 28.98 -25.67
N LYS A 20 -10.42 28.12 -26.65
CA LYS A 20 -10.23 26.67 -26.41
C LYS A 20 -9.11 26.49 -25.39
N LYS A 21 -9.46 26.10 -24.15
CA LYS A 21 -8.47 25.52 -23.22
C LYS A 21 -8.02 24.20 -23.85
N ASN A 22 -6.82 24.16 -24.42
CA ASN A 22 -6.13 22.91 -24.70
C ASN A 22 -5.87 22.24 -23.35
N LEU A 23 -6.76 21.31 -22.95
CA LEU A 23 -6.42 20.36 -21.91
C LEU A 23 -5.19 19.58 -22.40
N PRO A 24 -4.09 19.52 -21.65
CA PRO A 24 -2.98 18.64 -22.02
C PRO A 24 -3.56 17.23 -22.14
N ASN A 25 -3.49 16.68 -23.35
CA ASN A 25 -4.10 15.42 -23.68
C ASN A 25 -3.19 14.30 -23.17
N VAL A 26 -3.14 14.11 -21.85
CA VAL A 26 -2.30 13.12 -21.15
C VAL A 26 -2.58 11.69 -21.65
N LEU A 27 -3.76 11.46 -22.24
CA LEU A 27 -4.19 10.17 -22.79
C LEU A 27 -3.73 9.91 -24.24
N THR A 28 -2.99 10.82 -24.89
CA THR A 28 -2.59 10.65 -26.32
C THR A 28 -1.18 10.14 -26.56
N LYS A 29 -0.32 10.08 -25.54
CA LYS A 29 0.90 9.27 -25.66
C LYS A 29 0.47 7.82 -25.55
N SER A 30 0.62 7.07 -26.65
CA SER A 30 0.54 5.61 -26.65
C SER A 30 1.58 5.08 -25.65
N LEU A 31 1.16 4.89 -24.40
CA LEU A 31 1.97 4.21 -23.40
C LEU A 31 2.28 2.82 -23.95
N ASP A 32 3.54 2.37 -23.82
CA ASP A 32 3.93 1.06 -24.32
C ASP A 32 3.01 0.00 -23.70
N SER A 33 2.28 -0.71 -24.56
CA SER A 33 1.36 -1.77 -24.15
C SER A 33 2.03 -2.86 -23.30
N LYS A 34 3.36 -3.04 -23.45
CA LYS A 34 4.15 -3.95 -22.63
C LYS A 34 4.33 -3.42 -21.20
N LEU A 35 4.66 -2.15 -21.03
CA LEU A 35 4.75 -1.48 -19.72
C LEU A 35 3.41 -1.50 -18.96
N ILE A 36 2.28 -1.44 -19.67
CA ILE A 36 0.95 -1.54 -19.04
C ILE A 36 0.68 -2.97 -18.55
N ARG A 37 1.10 -3.98 -19.31
CA ARG A 37 0.80 -5.39 -19.02
C ARG A 37 1.74 -6.00 -17.98
N GLU A 38 2.99 -5.59 -17.98
CA GLU A 38 4.03 -6.09 -17.08
C GLU A 38 4.89 -4.91 -16.61
N PRO A 39 4.38 -4.11 -15.65
CA PRO A 39 5.07 -2.91 -15.20
C PRO A 39 6.34 -3.20 -14.40
N VAL A 40 6.45 -4.41 -13.83
CA VAL A 40 7.61 -4.91 -13.08
C VAL A 40 7.77 -6.39 -13.40
N THR A 41 8.96 -6.80 -13.85
CA THR A 41 9.29 -8.21 -14.11
C THR A 41 9.53 -8.98 -12.80
N SER A 42 9.52 -10.31 -12.83
CA SER A 42 9.80 -11.12 -11.62
C SER A 42 11.19 -10.86 -11.03
N ALA A 43 12.21 -10.69 -11.87
CA ALA A 43 13.58 -10.39 -11.43
C ALA A 43 13.69 -8.99 -10.80
N GLU A 44 12.99 -8.00 -11.36
CA GLU A 44 12.90 -6.68 -10.74
C GLU A 44 12.15 -6.73 -9.42
N PHE A 45 11.03 -7.47 -9.35
CA PHE A 45 10.27 -7.66 -8.13
C PHE A 45 11.11 -8.27 -7.00
N GLU A 46 11.88 -9.32 -7.29
CA GLU A 46 12.81 -9.92 -6.33
C GLU A 46 13.85 -8.90 -5.84
N SER A 47 14.51 -8.18 -6.76
CA SER A 47 15.48 -7.14 -6.42
C SER A 47 14.87 -5.98 -5.60
N TYR A 48 13.62 -5.61 -5.89
CA TYR A 48 12.90 -4.56 -5.15
C TYR A 48 12.54 -5.03 -3.75
N LEU A 49 12.12 -6.31 -3.60
CA LEU A 49 11.87 -6.90 -2.29
C LEU A 49 13.12 -6.95 -1.43
N ASP A 50 14.28 -7.32 -1.98
CA ASP A 50 15.55 -7.30 -1.25
C ASP A 50 15.89 -5.88 -0.74
N SER A 51 15.65 -4.87 -1.59
CA SER A 51 15.87 -3.46 -1.24
C SER A 51 14.91 -2.98 -0.14
N LEU A 52 13.65 -3.40 -0.20
CA LEU A 52 12.63 -3.08 0.80
C LEU A 52 12.88 -3.81 2.13
N ALA A 53 13.36 -5.06 2.07
CA ALA A 53 13.74 -5.84 3.24
C ALA A 53 14.93 -5.19 3.96
N CYS A 54 15.98 -4.79 3.22
CA CYS A 54 17.10 -4.02 3.77
C CYS A 54 16.62 -2.74 4.44
N PHE A 55 15.73 -1.98 3.79
CA PHE A 55 15.15 -0.77 4.38
C PHE A 55 14.36 -1.05 5.66
N ALA A 56 13.53 -2.10 5.67
CA ALA A 56 12.75 -2.47 6.85
C ALA A 56 13.66 -2.86 8.03
N ILE A 57 14.71 -3.64 7.77
CA ILE A 57 15.72 -4.01 8.78
C ILE A 57 16.41 -2.76 9.33
N GLU A 58 16.91 -1.88 8.46
CA GLU A 58 17.54 -0.61 8.86
C GLU A 58 16.62 0.22 9.77
N TYR A 59 15.33 0.28 9.45
CA TYR A 59 14.32 1.06 10.18
C TYR A 59 13.99 0.44 11.54
N TYR A 60 13.84 -0.89 11.62
CA TYR A 60 13.47 -1.59 12.85
C TYR A 60 14.64 -1.77 13.82
N ASP A 61 15.84 -2.02 13.31
CA ASP A 61 17.03 -2.25 14.14
C ASP A 61 17.61 -0.95 14.69
N ASN A 62 17.22 0.21 14.14
CA ASN A 62 17.65 1.54 14.59
C ASN A 62 16.47 2.46 14.95
N PRO A 63 15.61 2.07 15.93
CA PRO A 63 14.36 2.77 16.19
C PRO A 63 14.55 4.18 16.77
N THR A 64 15.75 4.51 17.25
CA THR A 64 16.11 5.84 17.77
C THR A 64 16.85 6.72 16.75
N ALA A 65 16.95 6.29 15.50
CA ALA A 65 17.58 7.07 14.44
C ALA A 65 16.77 8.33 14.07
N TYR A 66 15.48 8.37 14.44
CA TYR A 66 14.56 9.46 14.14
C TYR A 66 13.94 10.03 15.42
N ASN A 67 13.54 11.30 15.39
CA ASN A 67 12.75 11.89 16.47
C ASN A 67 11.38 11.21 16.56
N VAL A 68 10.80 11.09 17.76
CA VAL A 68 9.46 10.51 17.98
C VAL A 68 8.40 11.17 17.08
N THR A 69 8.40 12.50 17.03
CA THR A 69 7.52 13.33 16.20
C THR A 69 8.36 14.19 15.26
N PRO A 70 7.90 14.44 14.03
CA PRO A 70 8.64 15.24 13.06
C PRO A 70 8.52 16.73 13.38
N ASP A 71 9.61 17.49 13.17
CA ASP A 71 9.61 18.96 13.30
C ASP A 71 9.28 19.61 11.94
N VAL A 72 8.00 19.52 11.54
CA VAL A 72 7.51 20.00 10.25
C VAL A 72 6.20 20.78 10.39
N LYS A 73 5.91 21.64 9.41
CA LYS A 73 4.66 22.42 9.34
C LYS A 73 3.71 21.86 8.28
N PRO A 74 2.39 22.10 8.40
CA PRO A 74 1.43 21.72 7.36
C PRO A 74 1.88 22.20 5.97
N GLY A 75 1.80 21.30 4.98
CA GLY A 75 2.24 21.57 3.61
C GLY A 75 3.72 21.29 3.32
N PHE A 76 4.55 20.90 4.31
CA PHE A 76 5.99 20.65 4.09
C PHE A 76 6.27 19.68 2.93
N LEU A 77 5.53 18.56 2.85
CA LEU A 77 5.70 17.56 1.80
C LEU A 77 5.05 18.04 0.50
N TYR A 78 3.82 18.56 0.56
CA TYR A 78 3.08 19.03 -0.61
C TYR A 78 3.88 20.09 -1.40
N ASN A 79 4.56 21.00 -0.70
CA ASN A 79 5.38 22.04 -1.32
C ASN A 79 6.66 21.52 -1.98
N LYS A 80 7.12 20.32 -1.61
CA LYS A 80 8.28 19.64 -2.22
C LYS A 80 7.89 18.76 -3.42
N MET A 81 6.64 18.30 -3.47
CA MET A 81 6.16 17.40 -4.52
C MET A 81 6.03 18.13 -5.87
N PRO A 82 6.28 17.44 -7.00
CA PRO A 82 5.92 17.95 -8.32
C PRO A 82 4.43 18.30 -8.40
N LYS A 83 4.10 19.44 -9.04
CA LYS A 83 2.70 19.90 -9.18
C LYS A 83 1.85 18.99 -10.06
N ASN A 84 2.48 18.21 -10.94
CA ASN A 84 1.83 17.29 -11.85
C ASN A 84 2.49 15.92 -11.74
N CYS A 85 1.71 14.86 -11.99
CA CYS A 85 2.22 13.49 -12.07
C CYS A 85 3.33 13.37 -13.13
N PRO A 86 4.42 12.64 -12.84
CA PRO A 86 5.45 12.30 -13.83
C PRO A 86 4.84 11.75 -15.11
N GLN A 87 5.33 12.21 -16.26
CA GLN A 87 4.83 11.77 -17.57
C GLN A 87 5.56 10.53 -18.09
N ASN A 88 6.68 10.17 -17.46
CA ASN A 88 7.48 9.00 -17.79
C ASN A 88 7.75 8.22 -16.51
N PRO A 89 7.99 6.89 -16.60
CA PRO A 89 8.39 6.08 -15.46
C PRO A 89 9.68 6.61 -14.80
N GLU A 90 9.76 6.44 -13.49
CA GLU A 90 10.96 6.73 -12.70
C GLU A 90 11.57 5.42 -12.19
N PRO A 91 12.91 5.33 -12.08
CA PRO A 91 13.55 4.15 -11.51
C PRO A 91 13.09 3.91 -10.07
N PHE A 92 12.86 2.64 -9.69
CA PHE A 92 12.47 2.27 -8.33
C PHE A 92 13.42 2.82 -7.26
N LYS A 93 14.72 2.85 -7.53
CA LYS A 93 15.72 3.44 -6.65
C LYS A 93 15.41 4.89 -6.29
N THR A 94 14.98 5.71 -7.25
CA THR A 94 14.60 7.11 -7.02
C THR A 94 13.42 7.19 -6.05
N ILE A 95 12.41 6.33 -6.24
CA ILE A 95 11.23 6.26 -5.37
C ILE A 95 11.62 5.84 -3.95
N LEU A 96 12.49 4.84 -3.81
CA LEU A 96 12.98 4.38 -2.52
C LEU A 96 13.84 5.46 -1.82
N ASP A 97 14.67 6.17 -2.57
CA ASP A 97 15.47 7.30 -2.05
C ASP A 97 14.54 8.43 -1.57
N ASP A 98 13.46 8.74 -2.29
CA ASP A 98 12.46 9.72 -1.87
C ASP A 98 11.69 9.28 -0.62
N LEU A 99 11.33 8.00 -0.52
CA LEU A 99 10.74 7.42 0.70
C LEU A 99 11.67 7.67 1.90
N LYS A 100 12.94 7.28 1.80
CA LYS A 100 13.92 7.43 2.89
C LYS A 100 14.15 8.90 3.27
N ASN A 101 14.30 9.78 2.28
CA ASN A 101 14.74 11.16 2.53
C ASN A 101 13.59 12.14 2.83
N GLN A 102 12.45 12.00 2.16
CA GLN A 102 11.36 12.98 2.23
C GLN A 102 10.18 12.51 3.08
N ILE A 103 9.87 11.21 3.07
CA ILE A 103 8.70 10.67 3.76
C ILE A 103 9.06 10.29 5.19
N VAL A 104 10.09 9.46 5.40
CA VAL A 104 10.44 8.92 6.72
C VAL A 104 10.71 10.03 7.73
N SER A 105 11.40 11.11 7.35
CA SER A 105 11.68 12.26 8.22
C SER A 105 10.42 13.06 8.64
N GLY A 106 9.32 12.88 7.92
CA GLY A 106 8.02 13.50 8.18
C GLY A 106 7.03 12.60 8.90
N LEU A 107 7.42 11.39 9.30
CA LEU A 107 6.55 10.46 10.02
C LEU A 107 6.56 10.76 11.52
N THR A 108 5.42 10.52 12.16
CA THR A 108 5.42 10.22 13.59
C THR A 108 5.80 8.75 13.74
N HIS A 109 6.88 8.47 14.47
CA HIS A 109 7.45 7.12 14.58
C HIS A 109 6.80 6.37 15.74
N TRP A 110 5.67 5.74 15.48
CA TRP A 110 4.85 5.04 16.49
C TRP A 110 5.57 3.89 17.21
N GLN A 111 6.56 3.26 16.56
CA GLN A 111 7.36 2.19 17.15
C GLN A 111 8.61 2.69 17.88
N HIS A 112 8.83 4.01 17.93
CA HIS A 112 9.97 4.57 18.65
C HIS A 112 9.86 4.23 20.15
N PRO A 113 10.93 3.79 20.83
CA PRO A 113 10.86 3.35 22.23
C PRO A 113 10.39 4.43 23.22
N ASN A 114 10.55 5.70 22.84
CA ASN A 114 10.07 6.86 23.59
C ASN A 114 8.69 7.40 23.13
N PHE A 115 7.93 6.67 22.32
CA PHE A 115 6.56 7.05 21.94
C PHE A 115 5.56 6.59 23.01
N PHE A 116 4.98 7.53 23.76
CA PHE A 116 4.04 7.26 24.87
C PHE A 116 2.66 7.89 24.67
N ALA A 117 2.36 8.37 23.47
CA ALA A 117 1.04 8.93 23.17
C ALA A 117 0.06 7.82 22.79
N TYR A 118 -1.24 8.02 23.03
CA TYR A 118 -2.33 7.11 22.65
C TYR A 118 -2.17 5.68 23.23
N TYR A 119 -2.27 4.66 22.38
CA TYR A 119 -2.06 3.24 22.71
C TYR A 119 -0.89 2.69 21.90
N PRO A 120 -0.06 1.82 22.50
CA PRO A 120 1.07 1.24 21.79
C PRO A 120 0.59 0.38 20.63
N ILE A 121 1.17 0.62 19.46
CA ILE A 121 1.04 -0.26 18.31
C ILE A 121 2.43 -0.83 18.02
N GLY A 122 2.58 -2.14 18.20
CA GLY A 122 3.78 -2.87 17.83
C GLY A 122 3.49 -3.67 16.57
N ARG A 123 4.26 -3.46 15.50
CA ARG A 123 4.35 -4.42 14.41
C ARG A 123 5.66 -5.18 14.55
N SER A 124 5.71 -6.40 14.06
CA SER A 124 6.88 -7.29 14.16
C SER A 124 7.19 -7.88 12.78
N TYR A 125 8.38 -8.45 12.60
CA TYR A 125 8.74 -9.07 11.31
C TYR A 125 7.72 -10.12 10.84
N PRO A 126 7.20 -11.05 11.68
CA PRO A 126 6.14 -11.98 11.27
C PRO A 126 4.90 -11.31 10.69
N ASP A 127 4.52 -10.16 11.24
CA ASP A 127 3.34 -9.42 10.84
C ASP A 127 3.54 -8.68 9.50
N ILE A 128 4.74 -8.15 9.23
CA ILE A 128 5.11 -7.62 7.89
C ILE A 128 5.10 -8.75 6.85
N LEU A 129 5.63 -9.92 7.19
CA LEU A 129 5.65 -11.08 6.29
C LEU A 129 4.22 -11.58 6.01
N ALA A 130 3.33 -11.54 7.00
CA ALA A 130 1.92 -11.88 6.83
C ALA A 130 1.21 -10.90 5.87
N ASP A 131 1.43 -9.58 6.03
CA ASP A 131 0.90 -8.56 5.12
C ASP A 131 1.38 -8.79 3.67
N PHE A 132 2.65 -9.15 3.49
CA PHE A 132 3.23 -9.47 2.18
C PHE A 132 2.58 -10.69 1.54
N ILE A 133 2.51 -11.83 2.25
CA ILE A 133 1.90 -13.06 1.72
C ILE A 133 0.42 -12.87 1.43
N THR A 134 -0.30 -12.15 2.29
CA THR A 134 -1.73 -11.85 2.09
C THR A 134 -1.94 -11.05 0.82
N SER A 135 -1.08 -10.06 0.57
CA SER A 135 -1.09 -9.27 -0.66
C SER A 135 -0.77 -10.12 -1.90
N ALA A 136 0.20 -11.03 -1.80
CA ALA A 136 0.58 -11.91 -2.90
C ALA A 136 -0.52 -12.90 -3.28
N LEU A 137 -1.26 -13.43 -2.31
CA LEU A 137 -2.32 -14.40 -2.54
C LEU A 137 -3.62 -13.77 -3.07
N THR A 138 -3.83 -12.46 -2.86
CA THR A 138 -5.03 -11.72 -3.31
C THR A 138 -6.34 -12.42 -2.93
N VAL A 139 -6.40 -12.98 -1.71
CA VAL A 139 -7.57 -13.74 -1.25
C VAL A 139 -8.69 -12.81 -0.76
N ILE A 140 -9.94 -13.17 -1.07
CA ILE A 140 -11.13 -12.44 -0.62
C ILE A 140 -12.04 -13.40 0.15
N GLY A 141 -12.07 -13.24 1.47
CA GLY A 141 -12.84 -14.09 2.40
C GLY A 141 -14.24 -13.56 2.72
N VAL A 142 -15.05 -13.18 1.71
CA VAL A 142 -16.42 -12.68 1.96
C VAL A 142 -17.41 -13.78 2.36
N SER A 143 -17.11 -15.02 2.03
CA SER A 143 -17.92 -16.20 2.36
C SER A 143 -17.02 -17.44 2.43
N TRP A 144 -17.51 -18.52 3.03
CA TRP A 144 -16.78 -19.78 3.01
C TRP A 144 -16.51 -20.25 1.57
N ASP A 145 -17.51 -20.17 0.68
CA ASP A 145 -17.36 -20.57 -0.74
C ASP A 145 -16.32 -19.74 -1.50
N SER A 146 -16.06 -18.48 -1.11
CA SER A 146 -15.08 -17.63 -1.78
C SER A 146 -13.64 -17.92 -1.35
N CYS A 147 -13.43 -18.42 -0.13
CA CYS A 147 -12.10 -18.83 0.34
C CYS A 147 -12.19 -19.79 1.55
N PRO A 148 -12.42 -21.10 1.30
CA PRO A 148 -12.63 -22.08 2.38
C PRO A 148 -11.44 -22.17 3.36
N ALA A 149 -10.22 -22.19 2.81
CA ALA A 149 -9.00 -22.30 3.61
C ALA A 149 -8.82 -21.09 4.54
N LEU A 150 -9.18 -19.87 4.09
CA LEU A 150 -9.09 -18.67 4.92
C LEU A 150 -10.12 -18.71 6.06
N ALA A 151 -11.37 -19.08 5.75
CA ALA A 151 -12.42 -19.19 6.76
C ALA A 151 -12.09 -20.23 7.84
N GLU A 152 -11.62 -21.41 7.44
CA GLU A 152 -11.23 -22.47 8.38
C GLU A 152 -9.99 -22.10 9.20
N LEU A 153 -9.01 -21.44 8.58
CA LEU A 153 -7.82 -20.96 9.30
C LEU A 153 -8.20 -19.88 10.33
N GLU A 154 -9.09 -18.95 9.97
CA GLU A 154 -9.59 -17.93 10.89
C GLU A 154 -10.28 -18.55 12.11
N HIS A 155 -11.18 -19.53 11.89
CA HIS A 155 -11.83 -20.24 13.00
C HIS A 155 -10.80 -20.90 13.94
N ALA A 156 -9.79 -21.58 13.37
CA ALA A 156 -8.75 -22.22 14.16
C ALA A 156 -7.93 -21.21 14.98
N MET A 157 -7.51 -20.10 14.39
CA MET A 157 -6.74 -19.05 15.08
C MET A 157 -7.57 -18.36 16.17
N VAL A 158 -8.83 -18.02 15.89
CA VAL A 158 -9.75 -17.42 16.88
C VAL A 158 -9.95 -18.37 18.05
N ASN A 159 -10.12 -19.67 17.80
CA ASN A 159 -10.21 -20.66 18.87
C ASN A 159 -8.92 -20.74 19.70
N TRP A 160 -7.74 -20.68 19.08
CA TRP A 160 -6.47 -20.67 19.81
C TRP A 160 -6.34 -19.43 20.70
N VAL A 161 -6.65 -18.24 20.17
CA VAL A 161 -6.63 -16.99 20.94
C VAL A 161 -7.66 -17.03 22.08
N GLY A 162 -8.89 -17.49 21.80
CA GLY A 162 -9.94 -17.60 22.81
C GLY A 162 -9.54 -18.53 23.95
N ARG A 163 -8.95 -19.69 23.65
CA ARG A 163 -8.42 -20.60 24.67
C ARG A 163 -7.27 -19.99 25.47
N ALA A 164 -6.35 -19.29 24.81
CA ALA A 164 -5.24 -18.60 25.50
C ALA A 164 -5.73 -17.51 26.46
N LEU A 165 -6.86 -16.87 26.14
CA LEU A 165 -7.54 -15.88 26.99
C LEU A 165 -8.47 -16.50 28.05
N GLY A 166 -8.63 -17.82 28.08
CA GLY A 166 -9.53 -18.52 29.01
C GLY A 166 -11.02 -18.35 28.70
N ILE A 167 -11.36 -18.05 27.43
CA ILE A 167 -12.75 -17.91 27.00
C ILE A 167 -13.44 -19.30 27.06
N PRO A 168 -14.66 -19.41 27.61
CA PRO A 168 -15.40 -20.67 27.65
C PRO A 168 -15.67 -21.23 26.25
N GLU A 169 -15.62 -22.57 26.10
CA GLU A 169 -15.82 -23.26 24.81
C GLU A 169 -17.16 -22.94 24.13
N ALA A 170 -18.19 -22.54 24.89
CA ALA A 170 -19.48 -22.10 24.36
C ALA A 170 -19.39 -20.86 23.44
N PHE A 171 -18.31 -20.07 23.54
CA PHE A 171 -18.04 -18.93 22.68
C PHE A 171 -17.04 -19.23 21.55
N LEU A 172 -16.51 -20.45 21.49
CA LEU A 172 -15.56 -20.88 20.46
C LEU A 172 -16.29 -21.56 19.30
N PHE A 173 -15.68 -21.53 18.11
CA PHE A 173 -16.22 -22.21 16.95
C PHE A 173 -16.29 -23.71 17.19
N GLN A 174 -17.48 -24.27 17.04
CA GLN A 174 -17.74 -25.70 17.13
C GLN A 174 -17.75 -26.27 15.71
N VAL A 175 -16.79 -27.14 15.39
CA VAL A 175 -16.80 -27.84 14.11
C VAL A 175 -17.84 -28.95 14.21
N SER A 176 -19.01 -28.72 13.62
CA SER A 176 -20.06 -29.74 13.48
C SER A 176 -19.97 -30.29 12.06
N PHE A 177 -19.59 -31.57 11.93
CA PHE A 177 -19.65 -32.32 10.68
C PHE A 177 -20.98 -33.07 10.56
#